data_AF-C6SN80-F1
#
_entry.id   AF-C6SN80-F1
#
_cell.length_a   1.000
_cell.length_b   1.000
_cell.length_c   1.000
_cell.angle_alpha   90.00
_cell.angle_beta   90.00
_cell.angle_gamma   90.00
#
_symmetry.space_group_name_H-M   'P 1'
#
loop_
_entity.id
_entity.type
_entity.pdbx_description
1 polymer ?
#
loop_
_entity_poly.entity_id
_entity_poly.type
_entity_poly.pdbx_seq_one_letter_code
_entity_poly.pdbx_strand_id
1 'polypeptide(L)'
;MIYYSRHRPGTRKKMVLTRRKATNFFRYYSEAESGGASAPESLTHLLCKQVLNELSNLPGGLTTVLNYTEHTEKQPPVTIRLNRALSEYRIEIDGKTFYIDVLLEFDQPGNSSLLRHEIRWQRKLAVEIWHTSRLASNAPKCLALSKIGIPVVQIRADKSSFLYIDEDELLNYDNEEIKIRINRHVEKLRNTFRKQILCTLLRNPLSADFQTALMLHNQIKADEQQVEQIQEKFEALRNKHVLLEAEYSALVAQYAALLEHQNFQAHSEKREIPKSMGFCSAWPVGLNHKPLFRANPKFQ
;
A
#
# COMPACT_ATOMS: atom_id res chain seq x y z
N MET A 1 43.44 24.36 26.98
CA MET A 1 42.04 24.23 27.43
C MET A 1 41.41 23.05 26.71
N ILE A 2 40.85 22.07 27.43
CA ILE A 2 40.22 20.87 26.85
C ILE A 2 38.71 21.14 26.77
N TYR A 3 38.14 20.97 25.59
CA TYR A 3 36.71 21.15 25.33
C TYR A 3 36.02 19.79 25.21
N TYR A 4 34.70 19.73 25.40
CA TYR A 4 33.94 18.49 25.32
C TYR A 4 32.72 18.67 24.41
N SER A 5 32.42 17.66 23.61
CA SER A 5 31.26 17.65 22.72
C SER A 5 29.93 17.59 23.47
N ARG A 6 28.84 17.95 22.79
CA ARG A 6 27.48 18.07 23.36
C ARG A 6 26.75 16.72 23.57
N HIS A 7 27.45 15.60 23.52
CA HIS A 7 26.86 14.28 23.79
C HIS A 7 26.34 14.18 25.24
N ARG A 8 25.54 13.15 25.51
CA ARG A 8 24.98 12.88 26.84
C ARG A 8 26.11 12.77 27.89
N PRO A 9 25.88 13.21 29.15
CA PRO A 9 26.84 12.99 30.23
C PRO A 9 27.33 11.52 30.24
N GLY A 10 28.65 11.30 30.29
CA GLY A 10 29.27 9.97 30.16
C GLY A 10 29.68 9.56 28.74
N THR A 11 29.19 10.24 27.69
CA THR A 11 29.54 9.95 26.27
C THR A 11 30.22 11.12 25.56
N ARG A 12 30.57 12.17 26.32
CA ARG A 12 31.20 13.37 25.78
C ARG A 12 32.62 13.09 25.30
N LYS A 13 32.81 13.20 23.99
CA LYS A 13 34.13 13.11 23.36
C LYS A 13 34.93 14.39 23.62
N LYS A 14 36.21 14.23 23.96
CA LYS A 14 37.19 15.32 24.12
C LYS A 14 37.41 16.02 22.77
N MET A 15 37.55 17.33 22.81
CA MET A 15 37.76 18.20 21.65
C MET A 15 38.89 19.18 21.92
N VAL A 16 39.59 19.55 20.86
CA VAL A 16 40.66 20.55 20.86
C VAL A 16 40.29 21.69 19.93
N LEU A 17 40.42 22.91 20.42
CA LEU A 17 40.33 24.12 19.60
C LEU A 17 41.57 24.19 18.72
N THR A 18 41.40 23.99 17.42
CA THR A 18 42.46 24.16 16.43
C THR A 18 42.38 25.58 15.89
N ARG A 19 43.49 26.32 16.02
CA ARG A 19 43.64 27.67 15.50
C ARG A 19 44.55 27.62 14.28
N ARG A 20 44.04 27.92 13.08
CA ARG A 20 44.84 28.01 11.84
C ARG A 20 44.60 29.37 11.19
N LYS A 21 45.59 30.26 11.27
CA LYS A 21 45.57 31.60 10.66
C LYS A 21 44.23 32.32 10.91
N ALA A 22 43.34 32.36 9.91
CA ALA A 22 42.05 33.05 9.94
C ALA A 22 40.85 32.20 10.38
N THR A 23 41.01 30.89 10.62
CA THR A 23 39.92 30.01 11.05
C THR A 23 40.22 29.28 12.35
N ASN A 24 39.21 29.25 13.22
CA ASN A 24 39.22 28.53 14.48
C ASN A 24 38.10 27.50 14.45
N PHE A 25 38.40 26.23 14.66
CA PHE A 25 37.39 25.18 14.72
C PHE A 25 37.72 24.14 15.79
N PHE A 26 36.69 23.47 16.31
CA PHE A 26 36.87 22.38 17.26
C PHE A 26 36.98 21.06 16.51
N ARG A 27 38.00 20.26 16.83
CA ARG A 27 38.14 18.88 16.33
C ARG A 27 38.13 17.90 17.50
N TYR A 28 37.64 16.68 17.27
CA TYR A 28 37.76 15.62 18.27
C TYR A 28 39.24 15.30 18.53
N TYR A 29 39.56 15.04 19.80
CA TYR A 29 40.88 14.59 20.20
C TYR A 29 41.02 13.11 19.83
N SER A 30 41.96 12.79 18.95
CA SER A 30 42.38 11.42 18.67
C SER A 30 43.81 11.22 19.17
N GLU A 31 43.98 10.33 20.15
CA GLU A 31 45.28 9.76 20.50
C GLU A 31 45.56 8.66 19.47
N ALA A 32 46.29 9.04 18.42
CA ALA A 32 46.92 8.18 17.41
C ALA A 32 46.15 6.93 16.93
N GLU A 33 45.48 7.04 15.78
CA GLU A 33 45.59 6.03 14.72
C GLU A 33 45.15 6.65 13.38
N SER A 34 46.01 6.51 12.38
CA SER A 34 45.81 6.89 10.99
C SER A 34 44.79 5.97 10.31
N GLY A 35 43.52 6.02 10.75
CA GLY A 35 42.37 5.52 10.01
C GLY A 35 41.62 6.72 9.44
N GLY A 36 41.54 6.82 8.11
CA GLY A 36 41.05 7.98 7.36
C GLY A 36 39.90 8.70 8.05
N ALA A 37 40.20 9.86 8.64
CA ALA A 37 39.23 10.67 9.34
C ALA A 37 38.19 11.17 8.34
N SER A 38 36.99 10.58 8.35
CA SER A 38 35.83 11.15 7.69
C SER A 38 35.68 12.58 8.17
N ALA A 39 35.45 13.52 7.26
CA ALA A 39 35.20 14.91 7.61
C ALA A 39 34.11 14.99 8.69
N PRO A 40 34.19 15.94 9.63
CA PRO A 40 33.16 16.11 10.64
C PRO A 40 31.79 16.28 9.97
N GLU A 41 30.78 15.62 10.56
CA GLU A 41 29.38 15.72 10.12
C GLU A 41 28.94 17.19 10.12
N SER A 42 28.29 17.64 9.04
CA SER A 42 27.80 19.01 8.94
C SER A 42 26.58 19.24 9.83
N LEU A 43 26.36 20.49 10.24
CA LEU A 43 25.19 20.88 11.03
C LEU A 43 23.89 20.56 10.28
N THR A 44 23.86 20.81 8.97
CA THR A 44 22.70 20.45 8.12
C THR A 44 22.36 18.97 8.26
N HIS A 45 23.37 18.10 8.14
CA HIS A 45 23.23 16.65 8.21
C HIS A 45 22.70 16.20 9.58
N LEU A 46 23.31 16.72 10.65
CA LEU A 46 22.93 16.45 12.03
C LEU A 46 21.48 16.86 12.33
N LEU A 47 21.09 18.08 11.93
CA LEU A 47 19.74 18.61 12.19
C LEU A 47 18.66 17.81 11.44
N CYS A 48 18.91 17.36 10.21
CA CYS A 48 17.99 16.49 9.49
C CYS A 48 17.77 15.16 10.24
N LYS A 49 18.83 14.50 10.70
CA LYS A 49 18.75 13.26 11.49
C LYS A 49 17.98 13.48 12.79
N GLN A 50 18.31 14.56 13.50
CA GLN A 50 17.67 14.91 14.76
C GLN A 50 16.16 15.10 14.58
N VAL A 51 15.74 15.89 13.58
CA VAL A 51 14.32 16.17 13.35
C VAL A 51 13.55 14.92 12.92
N LEU A 52 14.11 14.08 12.05
CA LEU A 52 13.48 12.80 11.69
C LEU A 52 13.29 11.91 12.91
N ASN A 53 14.29 11.83 13.79
CA ASN A 53 14.19 11.09 15.03
C ASN A 53 13.15 11.66 15.99
N GLU A 54 13.16 12.97 16.22
CA GLU A 54 12.15 13.65 17.06
C GLU A 54 10.73 13.39 16.57
N LEU A 55 10.47 13.56 15.27
CA LEU A 55 9.14 13.38 14.71
C LEU A 55 8.69 11.92 14.75
N SER A 56 9.59 10.96 14.53
CA SER A 56 9.26 9.53 14.64
C SER A 56 8.85 9.10 16.04
N ASN A 57 9.29 9.82 17.08
CA ASN A 57 8.97 9.53 18.48
C ASN A 57 7.71 10.26 19.00
N LEU A 58 6.98 10.96 18.12
CA LEU A 58 5.69 11.54 18.50
C LEU A 58 4.69 10.44 18.87
N PRO A 59 3.75 10.70 19.81
CA PRO A 59 2.66 9.78 20.10
C PRO A 59 1.88 9.44 18.82
N GLY A 60 1.80 8.15 18.47
CA GLY A 60 1.16 7.70 17.24
C GLY A 60 2.03 7.81 15.97
N GLY A 61 3.29 8.19 16.08
CA GLY A 61 4.24 8.32 14.96
C GLY A 61 4.01 9.56 14.09
N LEU A 62 4.85 9.71 13.06
CA LEU A 62 4.70 10.79 12.07
C LEU A 62 4.09 10.25 10.78
N THR A 63 2.84 10.59 10.48
CA THR A 63 2.30 10.43 9.12
C THR A 63 2.85 11.51 8.20
N THR A 64 3.52 11.12 7.12
CA THR A 64 4.10 12.00 6.11
C THR A 64 4.03 11.34 4.72
N VAL A 65 4.48 12.06 3.70
CA VAL A 65 4.49 11.61 2.31
C VAL A 65 5.93 11.56 1.79
N LEU A 66 6.37 10.40 1.32
CA LEU A 66 7.57 10.31 0.49
C LEU A 66 7.24 10.86 -0.90
N ASN A 67 7.89 11.95 -1.28
CA ASN A 67 7.68 12.58 -2.58
C ASN A 67 8.97 12.51 -3.38
N TYR A 68 8.92 11.81 -4.51
CA TYR A 68 10.10 11.46 -5.28
C TYR A 68 10.53 12.59 -6.21
N THR A 69 11.78 13.02 -6.07
CA THR A 69 12.40 14.04 -6.92
C THR A 69 13.33 13.40 -7.96
N GLU A 70 13.97 14.23 -8.79
CA GLU A 70 14.94 13.89 -9.87
C GLU A 70 15.44 12.43 -9.99
N HIS A 71 15.47 11.92 -11.23
CA HIS A 71 16.15 10.68 -11.65
C HIS A 71 15.67 9.38 -10.99
N THR A 72 14.46 9.34 -10.45
CA THR A 72 13.76 8.10 -10.09
C THR A 72 12.86 7.63 -11.23
N GLU A 73 12.51 6.34 -11.25
CA GLU A 73 11.28 5.93 -11.94
C GLU A 73 10.13 6.84 -11.47
N LYS A 74 9.25 7.25 -12.39
CA LYS A 74 8.06 8.01 -12.01
C LYS A 74 7.22 7.13 -11.09
N GLN A 75 7.24 7.44 -9.80
CA GLN A 75 6.45 6.75 -8.79
C GLN A 75 5.50 7.77 -8.15
N PRO A 76 4.23 7.39 -7.90
CA PRO A 76 3.33 8.24 -7.15
C PRO A 76 3.90 8.47 -5.74
N PRO A 77 3.60 9.62 -5.11
CA PRO A 77 3.98 9.85 -3.72
C PRO A 77 3.43 8.76 -2.80
N VAL A 78 4.21 8.38 -1.79
CA VAL A 78 3.87 7.28 -0.88
C VAL A 78 3.63 7.83 0.51
N THR A 79 2.38 7.77 0.97
CA THR A 79 2.04 8.05 2.36
C THR A 79 2.57 6.95 3.26
N ILE A 80 3.33 7.32 4.27
CA ILE A 80 3.89 6.44 5.29
C ILE A 80 3.67 7.06 6.67
N ARG A 81 3.65 6.22 7.69
CA ARG A 81 3.72 6.66 9.08
C ARG A 81 5.00 6.12 9.71
N LEU A 82 5.87 7.05 10.10
CA LEU A 82 7.14 6.77 10.74
C LEU A 82 6.88 6.38 12.19
N ASN A 83 7.26 5.16 12.54
CA ASN A 83 7.13 4.61 13.89
C ASN A 83 8.45 4.73 14.67
N ARG A 84 9.57 4.78 13.95
CA ARG A 84 10.91 4.88 14.53
C ARG A 84 11.92 5.40 13.52
N ALA A 85 12.93 6.10 14.01
CA ALA A 85 14.13 6.43 13.25
C ALA A 85 15.38 6.05 14.06
N LEU A 86 16.33 5.40 13.41
CA LEU A 86 17.60 4.98 13.99
C LEU A 86 18.73 5.69 13.25
N SER A 87 19.32 6.71 13.89
CA SER A 87 20.45 7.44 13.34
C SER A 87 21.74 6.62 13.40
N GLU A 88 22.61 6.77 12.40
CA GLU A 88 23.90 6.06 12.32
C GLU A 88 23.75 4.53 12.44
N TYR A 89 22.71 3.99 11.81
CA TYR A 89 22.38 2.58 11.95
C TYR A 89 23.46 1.72 11.29
N ARG A 90 24.15 0.94 12.11
CA ARG A 90 25.13 -0.04 11.66
C ARG A 90 24.42 -1.33 11.26
N ILE A 91 24.69 -1.80 10.05
CA ILE A 91 24.18 -3.08 9.54
C ILE A 91 25.33 -3.90 8.96
N GLU A 92 25.29 -5.21 9.17
CA GLU A 92 26.25 -6.15 8.60
C GLU A 92 25.54 -7.02 7.54
N ILE A 93 26.07 -7.05 6.32
CA ILE A 93 25.52 -7.78 5.18
C ILE A 93 26.68 -8.45 4.46
N ASP A 94 26.60 -9.77 4.25
CA ASP A 94 27.64 -10.56 3.58
C ASP A 94 29.06 -10.30 4.18
N GLY A 95 29.17 -10.16 5.50
CA GLY A 95 30.43 -9.89 6.21
C GLY A 95 30.97 -8.46 6.05
N LYS A 96 30.22 -7.55 5.44
CA LYS A 96 30.57 -6.12 5.30
C LYS A 96 29.68 -5.26 6.18
N THR A 97 30.29 -4.34 6.92
CA THR A 97 29.58 -3.34 7.72
C THR A 97 29.26 -2.12 6.86
N PHE A 98 28.00 -1.70 6.88
CA PHE A 98 27.51 -0.45 6.31
C PHE A 98 26.90 0.42 7.42
N TYR A 99 27.01 1.74 7.28
CA TYR A 99 26.40 2.73 8.17
C TYR A 99 25.35 3.48 7.39
N ILE A 100 24.11 3.52 7.87
CA ILE A 100 22.98 4.26 7.27
C ILE A 100 22.76 5.53 8.08
N ASP A 101 22.59 6.68 7.41
CA ASP A 101 22.41 7.94 8.11
C ASP A 101 21.19 7.91 9.03
N VAL A 102 20.05 7.44 8.49
CA VAL A 102 18.85 7.14 9.26
C VAL A 102 18.16 5.90 8.68
N LEU A 103 17.98 4.86 9.49
CA LEU A 103 17.04 3.78 9.17
C LEU A 103 15.66 4.13 9.74
N LEU A 104 14.67 4.27 8.87
CA LEU A 104 13.28 4.51 9.25
C LEU A 104 12.53 3.18 9.31
N GLU A 105 11.74 3.00 10.36
CA GLU A 105 10.71 1.95 10.45
C GLU A 105 9.35 2.60 10.29
N PHE A 106 8.50 2.05 9.42
CA PHE A 106 7.25 2.67 9.03
C PHE A 106 6.11 1.66 8.80
N ASP A 107 4.88 2.15 8.76
CA ASP A 107 3.72 1.45 8.21
C ASP A 107 2.91 2.34 7.27
N GLN A 108 1.85 1.80 6.66
CA GLN A 108 0.97 2.55 5.75
C GLN A 108 -0.48 2.54 6.23
N PRO A 109 -0.85 3.45 7.15
CA PRO A 109 -2.18 3.46 7.73
C PRO A 109 -3.24 3.72 6.64
N GLY A 110 -4.35 2.98 6.70
CA GLY A 110 -5.44 3.10 5.74
C GLY A 110 -5.19 2.44 4.38
N ASN A 111 -4.04 1.80 4.16
CA ASN A 111 -3.77 1.03 2.95
C ASN A 111 -3.87 -0.47 3.22
N SER A 112 -4.98 -1.10 2.79
CA SER A 112 -5.21 -2.53 2.88
C SER A 112 -4.72 -3.33 1.67
N SER A 113 -4.19 -2.67 0.63
CA SER A 113 -3.73 -3.34 -0.59
C SER A 113 -2.61 -4.32 -0.31
N LEU A 114 -2.64 -5.48 -0.97
CA LEU A 114 -1.52 -6.44 -0.99
C LEU A 114 -0.26 -5.84 -1.63
N LEU A 115 -0.42 -4.84 -2.50
CA LEU A 115 0.67 -4.18 -3.21
C LEU A 115 1.22 -2.94 -2.48
N ARG A 116 1.01 -2.86 -1.17
CA ARG A 116 1.51 -1.73 -0.35
C ARG A 116 3.02 -1.82 -0.11
N HIS A 117 3.65 -0.65 -0.02
CA HIS A 117 5.09 -0.48 0.23
C HIS A 117 5.53 -1.02 1.59
N GLU A 118 4.62 -1.07 2.57
CA GLU A 118 4.87 -1.71 3.86
C GLU A 118 5.34 -3.16 3.71
N ILE A 119 4.69 -3.93 2.83
CA ILE A 119 5.09 -5.30 2.49
C ILE A 119 6.34 -5.26 1.61
N ARG A 120 6.33 -4.40 0.59
CA ARG A 120 7.43 -4.27 -0.40
C ARG A 120 8.80 -4.08 0.23
N TRP A 121 8.87 -3.23 1.24
CA TRP A 121 10.10 -2.77 1.86
C TRP A 121 10.27 -3.31 3.28
N GLN A 122 9.46 -4.30 3.66
CA GLN A 122 9.53 -4.94 4.98
C GLN A 122 9.54 -3.92 6.12
N ARG A 123 8.70 -2.88 6.00
CA ARG A 123 8.54 -1.80 6.98
C ARG A 123 9.82 -0.98 7.24
N LYS A 124 10.83 -1.07 6.37
CA LYS A 124 12.13 -0.42 6.55
C LYS A 124 12.49 0.47 5.37
N LEU A 125 13.12 1.61 5.64
CA LEU A 125 13.58 2.55 4.63
C LEU A 125 14.91 3.15 5.05
N ALA A 126 15.97 2.91 4.27
CA ALA A 126 17.26 3.54 4.50
C ALA A 126 17.26 4.94 3.89
N VAL A 127 17.57 5.95 4.69
CA VAL A 127 17.65 7.35 4.29
C VAL A 127 19.10 7.80 4.35
N GLU A 128 19.54 8.44 3.28
CA GLU A 128 20.88 9.04 3.14
C GLU A 128 20.73 10.55 2.94
N ILE A 129 21.54 11.35 3.62
CA ILE A 129 21.46 12.80 3.52
C ILE A 129 22.63 13.30 2.66
N TRP A 130 22.31 13.75 1.45
CA TRP A 130 23.30 14.33 0.56
C TRP A 130 23.55 15.79 0.90
N HIS A 131 24.65 16.05 1.61
CA HIS A 131 25.14 17.41 1.85
C HIS A 131 26.29 17.80 0.92
N THR A 132 27.36 16.98 0.87
CA THR A 132 28.54 17.21 0.03
C THR A 132 28.71 16.14 -1.04
N SER A 133 28.49 14.87 -0.67
CA SER A 133 28.69 13.73 -1.57
C SER A 133 27.37 13.05 -1.87
N ARG A 134 27.04 12.95 -3.16
CA ARG A 134 25.86 12.23 -3.64
C ARG A 134 26.13 10.73 -3.61
N LEU A 135 25.11 9.94 -3.24
CA LEU A 135 25.23 8.48 -3.26
C LEU A 135 24.71 7.98 -4.61
N ALA A 136 25.52 7.21 -5.32
CA ALA A 136 25.11 6.60 -6.57
C ALA A 136 24.19 5.40 -6.34
N SER A 137 23.21 5.18 -7.23
CA SER A 137 22.28 4.05 -7.14
C SER A 137 22.95 2.68 -7.28
N ASN A 138 24.12 2.62 -7.92
CA ASN A 138 24.96 1.43 -8.06
C ASN A 138 26.06 1.32 -6.98
N ALA A 139 26.09 2.20 -5.98
CA ALA A 139 27.05 2.09 -4.89
C ALA A 139 26.92 0.75 -4.17
N PRO A 140 28.02 0.15 -3.68
CA PRO A 140 28.00 -1.16 -3.01
C PRO A 140 26.99 -1.25 -1.86
N LYS A 141 26.82 -0.15 -1.11
CA LYS A 141 25.83 -0.01 -0.04
C LYS A 141 24.39 -0.14 -0.56
N CYS A 142 24.06 0.56 -1.64
CA CYS A 142 22.72 0.50 -2.26
C CYS A 142 22.40 -0.91 -2.76
N LEU A 143 23.39 -1.57 -3.39
CA LEU A 143 23.24 -2.95 -3.87
C LEU A 143 23.06 -3.93 -2.71
N ALA A 144 23.86 -3.82 -1.65
CA ALA A 144 23.78 -4.69 -0.48
C ALA A 144 22.43 -4.56 0.25
N LEU A 145 21.95 -3.32 0.48
CA LEU A 145 20.63 -3.08 1.09
C LEU A 145 19.48 -3.59 0.21
N SER A 146 19.59 -3.40 -1.11
CA SER A 146 18.60 -3.90 -2.06
C SER A 146 18.48 -5.42 -2.04
N LYS A 147 19.58 -6.17 -1.83
CA LYS A 147 19.55 -7.64 -1.73
C LYS A 147 18.71 -8.14 -0.57
N ILE A 148 18.73 -7.42 0.56
CA ILE A 148 17.96 -7.78 1.75
C ILE A 148 16.57 -7.10 1.80
N GLY A 149 16.11 -6.53 0.69
CA GLY A 149 14.77 -5.94 0.59
C GLY A 149 14.62 -4.52 1.15
N ILE A 150 15.71 -3.86 1.57
CA ILE A 150 15.65 -2.49 2.12
C ILE A 150 15.88 -1.46 1.00
N PRO A 151 14.89 -0.60 0.69
CA PRO A 151 15.06 0.50 -0.25
C PRO A 151 16.00 1.57 0.32
N VAL A 152 16.69 2.28 -0.58
CA VAL A 152 17.52 3.44 -0.23
C VAL A 152 16.94 4.68 -0.88
N VAL A 153 16.62 5.68 -0.07
CA VAL A 153 16.25 7.02 -0.51
C VAL A 153 17.32 8.03 -0.10
N GLN A 154 17.49 9.07 -0.90
CA GLN A 154 18.43 10.13 -0.64
C GLN A 154 17.71 11.48 -0.55
N ILE A 155 17.88 12.17 0.58
CA ILE A 155 17.40 13.53 0.80
C ILE A 155 18.51 14.50 0.37
N ARG A 156 18.20 15.40 -0.56
CA ARG A 156 19.14 16.43 -1.00
C ARG A 156 19.14 17.60 -0.01
N ALA A 157 20.26 17.81 0.66
CA ALA A 157 20.51 18.86 1.64
C ALA A 157 21.85 19.59 1.36
N ASP A 158 22.18 19.73 0.07
CA ASP A 158 23.33 20.49 -0.43
C ASP A 158 23.06 22.01 -0.37
N LYS A 159 24.06 22.84 -0.68
CA LYS A 159 23.97 24.32 -0.59
C LYS A 159 22.78 24.93 -1.37
N SER A 160 22.30 24.25 -2.41
CA SER A 160 21.13 24.69 -3.19
C SER A 160 19.78 24.28 -2.59
N SER A 161 19.79 23.37 -1.62
CA SER A 161 18.59 22.88 -0.95
C SER A 161 18.12 23.85 0.11
N PHE A 162 16.80 24.01 0.24
CA PHE A 162 16.23 24.75 1.37
C PHE A 162 16.46 24.04 2.72
N LEU A 163 16.89 22.78 2.73
CA LEU A 163 17.27 22.06 3.96
C LEU A 163 18.64 22.47 4.49
N TYR A 164 19.46 23.15 3.68
CA TYR A 164 20.79 23.62 4.05
C TYR A 164 20.75 24.79 5.04
N ILE A 165 21.68 24.77 5.99
CA ILE A 165 22.04 25.90 6.84
C ILE A 165 23.50 26.23 6.63
N ASP A 166 23.81 27.52 6.44
CA ASP A 166 25.17 27.98 6.21
C ASP A 166 25.93 28.13 7.53
N GLU A 167 26.81 27.17 7.80
CA GLU A 167 27.62 27.16 9.02
C GLU A 167 28.63 28.31 9.07
N ASP A 168 29.18 28.71 7.92
CA ASP A 168 30.16 29.81 7.85
C ASP A 168 29.45 31.15 8.08
N GLU A 169 28.22 31.31 7.60
CA GLU A 169 27.39 32.48 7.89
C GLU A 169 27.09 32.59 9.39
N LEU A 170 26.76 31.46 10.05
CA LEU A 170 26.44 31.43 11.49
C LEU A 170 27.58 31.93 12.37
N LEU A 171 28.84 31.70 11.98
CA LEU A 171 30.01 32.11 12.76
C LEU A 171 30.16 33.64 12.86
N ASN A 172 29.43 34.42 12.06
CA ASN A 172 29.45 35.88 12.10
C ASN A 172 28.49 36.48 13.14
N TYR A 173 27.71 35.65 13.83
CA TYR A 173 26.71 36.10 14.81
C TYR A 173 27.12 35.75 16.25
N ASP A 174 26.47 36.39 17.21
CA ASP A 174 26.61 36.02 18.62
C ASP A 174 25.87 34.71 18.95
N ASN A 175 26.12 34.16 20.14
CA ASN A 175 25.59 32.87 20.55
C ASN A 175 24.05 32.82 20.62
N GLU A 176 23.39 33.93 20.98
CA GLU A 176 21.93 33.95 21.10
C GLU A 176 21.29 34.00 19.71
N GLU A 177 21.82 34.80 18.80
CA GLU A 177 21.34 34.86 17.42
C GLU A 177 21.62 33.54 16.67
N ILE A 178 22.78 32.90 16.86
CA ILE A 178 23.06 31.56 16.33
C ILE A 178 21.99 30.57 16.80
N LYS A 179 21.67 30.58 18.10
CA LYS A 179 20.67 29.69 18.68
C LYS A 179 19.27 29.95 18.11
N ILE A 180 18.89 31.22 17.94
CA ILE A 180 17.61 31.59 17.31
C ILE A 180 17.55 31.07 15.88
N ARG A 181 18.61 31.25 15.08
CA ARG A 181 18.68 30.80 13.69
C ARG A 181 18.62 29.27 13.56
N ILE A 182 19.36 28.55 14.40
CA ILE A 182 19.30 27.09 14.45
C ILE A 182 17.88 26.63 14.81
N ASN A 183 17.24 27.23 15.82
CA ASN A 183 15.88 26.87 16.21
C ASN A 183 14.86 27.13 15.09
N ARG A 184 14.96 28.26 14.38
CA ARG A 184 14.12 28.55 13.21
C ARG A 184 14.32 27.51 12.11
N HIS A 185 15.57 27.12 11.86
CA HIS A 185 15.88 26.09 10.86
C HIS A 185 15.33 24.71 11.26
N VAL A 186 15.45 24.34 12.53
CA VAL A 186 14.86 23.11 13.07
C VAL A 186 13.33 23.10 12.86
N GLU A 187 12.63 24.20 13.10
CA GLU A 187 11.19 24.24 12.81
C GLU A 187 10.86 24.18 11.32
N LYS A 188 11.67 24.81 10.47
CA LYS A 188 11.53 24.68 9.03
C LYS A 188 11.67 23.21 8.60
N LEU A 189 12.65 22.49 9.12
CA LEU A 189 12.81 21.05 8.88
C LEU A 189 11.61 20.25 9.40
N ARG A 190 11.13 20.54 10.63
CA ARG A 190 9.95 19.87 11.21
C ARG A 190 8.73 20.03 10.33
N ASN A 191 8.41 21.26 9.94
CA ASN A 191 7.26 21.56 9.09
C ASN A 191 7.39 20.92 7.71
N THR A 192 8.60 20.88 7.14
CA THR A 192 8.85 20.19 5.89
C THR A 192 8.57 18.70 6.03
N PHE A 193 9.26 18.01 6.94
CA PHE A 193 9.16 16.56 7.09
C PHE A 193 7.78 16.09 7.59
N ARG A 194 7.04 16.93 8.31
CA ARG A 194 5.62 16.66 8.61
C ARG A 194 4.75 16.62 7.36
N LYS A 195 5.00 17.53 6.42
CA LYS A 195 4.23 17.61 5.18
C LYS A 195 4.68 16.55 4.19
N GLN A 196 5.98 16.42 3.97
CA GLN A 196 6.59 15.51 3.01
C GLN A 196 8.10 15.36 3.22
N ILE A 197 8.63 14.22 2.81
CA ILE A 197 10.06 13.98 2.66
C ILE A 197 10.37 13.96 1.16
N LEU A 198 11.01 15.04 0.69
CA LEU A 198 11.52 15.13 -0.68
C LEU A 198 12.77 14.28 -0.81
N CYS A 199 12.74 13.26 -1.67
CA CYS A 199 13.87 12.34 -1.80
C CYS A 199 13.99 11.71 -3.19
N THR A 200 15.19 11.27 -3.54
CA THR A 200 15.44 10.42 -4.71
C THR A 200 15.48 8.96 -4.23
N LEU A 201 14.61 8.11 -4.77
CA LEU A 201 14.65 6.65 -4.61
C LEU A 201 15.77 6.04 -5.46
N LEU A 202 16.86 5.65 -4.80
CA LEU A 202 18.05 5.12 -5.48
C LEU A 202 17.87 3.65 -5.90
N ARG A 203 17.18 2.86 -5.07
CA ARG A 203 16.85 1.45 -5.36
C ARG A 203 15.49 1.11 -4.77
N ASN A 204 14.68 0.40 -5.56
CA ASN A 204 13.34 -0.01 -5.19
C ASN A 204 13.20 -1.55 -5.19
N PRO A 205 13.81 -2.26 -4.21
CA PRO A 205 13.74 -3.71 -4.15
C PRO A 205 12.30 -4.23 -3.98
N LEU A 206 12.12 -5.49 -4.35
CA LEU A 206 10.93 -6.28 -4.10
C LEU A 206 11.28 -7.32 -3.03
N SER A 207 10.69 -7.22 -1.84
CA SER A 207 10.80 -8.29 -0.83
C SER A 207 10.18 -9.59 -1.36
N ALA A 208 10.62 -10.73 -0.80
CA ALA A 208 10.01 -12.02 -1.09
C ALA A 208 8.50 -12.02 -0.81
N ASP A 209 8.10 -11.48 0.35
CA ASP A 209 6.69 -11.35 0.75
C ASP A 209 5.88 -10.55 -0.27
N PHE A 210 6.46 -9.51 -0.86
CA PHE A 210 5.80 -8.71 -1.88
C PHE A 210 5.68 -9.44 -3.21
N GLN A 211 6.65 -10.28 -3.57
CA GLN A 211 6.53 -11.14 -4.76
C GLN A 211 5.37 -12.13 -4.61
N THR A 212 5.25 -12.74 -3.42
CA THR A 212 4.09 -13.60 -3.10
C THR A 212 2.79 -12.80 -3.12
N ALA A 213 2.76 -11.61 -2.52
CA ALA A 213 1.58 -10.74 -2.52
C ALA A 213 1.18 -10.31 -3.95
N LEU A 214 2.16 -10.07 -4.83
CA LEU A 214 1.93 -9.74 -6.24
C LEU A 214 1.32 -10.92 -7.01
N MET A 215 1.84 -12.13 -6.77
CA MET A 215 1.27 -13.35 -7.36
C MET A 215 -0.19 -13.55 -6.91
N LEU A 216 -0.46 -13.45 -5.60
CA LEU A 216 -1.81 -13.57 -5.05
C LEU A 216 -2.75 -12.48 -5.57
N HIS A 217 -2.29 -11.24 -5.66
CA HIS A 217 -3.08 -10.14 -6.21
C HIS A 217 -3.49 -10.39 -7.66
N ASN A 218 -2.55 -10.88 -8.49
CA ASN A 218 -2.83 -11.20 -9.88
C ASN A 218 -3.79 -12.40 -10.01
N GLN A 219 -3.68 -13.40 -9.14
CA GLN A 219 -4.61 -14.53 -9.11
C GLN A 219 -6.02 -14.08 -8.74
N ILE A 220 -6.18 -13.29 -7.67
CA ILE A 220 -7.47 -12.74 -7.25
C ILE A 220 -8.12 -11.97 -8.40
N LYS A 221 -7.35 -11.11 -9.08
CA LYS A 221 -7.85 -10.35 -10.22
C LYS A 221 -8.31 -11.23 -11.37
N ALA A 222 -7.60 -12.32 -11.65
CA ALA A 222 -8.00 -13.28 -12.67
C ALA A 222 -9.27 -14.03 -12.28
N ASP A 223 -9.39 -14.44 -11.02
CA ASP A 223 -10.56 -15.13 -10.49
C ASP A 223 -11.79 -14.21 -10.48
N GLU A 224 -11.63 -12.93 -10.12
CA GLU A 224 -12.68 -11.91 -10.21
C GLU A 224 -13.23 -11.76 -11.64
N GLN A 225 -12.33 -11.71 -12.64
CA GLN A 225 -12.73 -11.68 -14.05
C GLN A 225 -13.47 -12.95 -14.48
N GLN A 226 -13.07 -14.12 -13.99
CA GLN A 226 -13.78 -15.37 -14.27
C GLN A 226 -15.17 -15.37 -13.63
N VAL A 227 -15.31 -14.89 -12.40
CA VAL A 227 -16.61 -14.77 -11.72
C VAL A 227 -17.55 -13.85 -12.49
N GLU A 228 -17.07 -12.70 -12.95
CA GLU A 228 -17.86 -11.76 -13.76
C GLU A 228 -18.37 -12.43 -15.06
N GLN A 229 -17.49 -13.13 -15.79
CA GLN A 229 -17.90 -13.88 -16.99
C GLN A 229 -18.90 -15.01 -16.70
N ILE A 230 -18.75 -15.70 -15.57
CA ILE A 230 -19.70 -16.74 -15.14
C ILE A 230 -21.06 -16.12 -14.80
N GLN A 231 -21.08 -14.97 -14.13
CA GLN A 231 -22.31 -14.23 -13.80
C GLN A 231 -23.05 -13.78 -15.06
N GLU A 232 -22.34 -13.22 -16.05
CA GLU A 232 -22.94 -12.84 -17.34
C GLU A 232 -23.57 -14.05 -18.06
N LYS A 233 -22.85 -15.18 -18.12
CA LYS A 233 -23.37 -16.43 -18.70
C LYS A 233 -24.57 -16.97 -17.93
N PHE A 234 -24.53 -16.91 -16.61
CA PHE A 234 -25.63 -17.35 -15.75
C PHE A 234 -26.89 -16.52 -16.00
N GLU A 235 -26.78 -15.20 -16.04
CA GLU A 235 -27.92 -14.32 -16.33
C GLU A 235 -28.47 -14.53 -17.75
N ALA A 236 -27.61 -14.75 -18.75
CA ALA A 236 -28.05 -15.11 -20.09
C ALA A 236 -28.84 -16.45 -20.13
N LEU A 237 -28.34 -17.47 -19.44
CA LEU A 237 -29.02 -18.77 -19.33
C LEU A 237 -30.34 -18.66 -18.55
N ARG A 238 -30.36 -17.87 -17.49
CA ARG A 238 -31.55 -17.60 -16.68
C ARG A 238 -32.64 -16.93 -17.51
N ASN A 239 -32.30 -15.90 -18.28
CA ASN A 239 -33.24 -15.25 -19.18
C ASN A 239 -33.80 -16.22 -20.24
N LYS A 240 -32.94 -17.08 -20.80
CA LYS A 240 -33.38 -18.12 -21.75
C LYS A 240 -34.33 -19.12 -21.10
N HIS A 241 -34.06 -19.54 -19.86
CA HIS A 241 -34.95 -20.44 -19.12
C HIS A 241 -36.34 -19.82 -18.92
N VAL A 242 -36.41 -18.55 -18.50
CA VAL A 242 -37.69 -17.84 -18.31
C VAL A 242 -38.50 -17.78 -19.61
N LEU A 243 -37.85 -17.53 -20.75
CA LEU A 243 -38.52 -17.53 -22.06
C LEU A 243 -39.05 -18.92 -22.42
N LEU A 244 -38.23 -19.96 -22.28
CA LEU A 244 -38.63 -21.35 -22.56
C LEU A 244 -39.79 -21.81 -21.65
N GLU A 245 -39.78 -21.41 -20.39
CA GLU A 245 -40.86 -21.72 -19.44
C GLU A 245 -42.19 -21.04 -19.84
N ALA A 246 -42.12 -19.81 -20.35
CA ALA A 246 -43.28 -19.11 -20.89
C ALA A 246 -43.80 -19.76 -22.20
N GLU A 247 -42.91 -20.14 -23.11
CA GLU A 247 -43.26 -20.85 -24.36
C GLU A 247 -43.91 -22.20 -24.06
N TYR A 248 -43.32 -22.97 -23.13
CA TYR A 248 -43.88 -24.25 -22.70
C TYR A 248 -45.28 -24.08 -22.09
N SER A 249 -45.46 -23.09 -21.22
CA SER A 249 -46.76 -22.78 -20.62
C SER A 249 -47.82 -22.42 -21.67
N ALA A 250 -47.44 -21.63 -22.67
CA ALA A 250 -48.33 -21.27 -23.78
C ALA A 250 -48.70 -22.50 -24.63
N LEU A 251 -47.74 -23.38 -24.92
CA LEU A 251 -47.98 -24.61 -25.67
C LEU A 251 -48.91 -25.57 -24.93
N VAL A 252 -48.73 -25.73 -23.62
CA VAL A 252 -49.62 -26.54 -22.77
C VAL A 252 -51.05 -25.98 -22.80
N ALA A 253 -51.22 -24.66 -22.73
CA ALA A 253 -52.54 -24.03 -22.81
C ALA A 253 -53.20 -24.26 -24.19
N GLN A 254 -52.44 -24.13 -25.29
CA GLN A 254 -52.94 -24.43 -26.63
C GLN A 254 -53.37 -25.90 -26.78
N TYR A 255 -52.56 -26.83 -26.28
CA TYR A 255 -52.86 -28.26 -26.33
C TYR A 255 -54.12 -28.61 -25.52
N ALA A 256 -54.30 -28.00 -24.34
CA ALA A 256 -55.52 -28.16 -23.54
C ALA A 256 -56.77 -27.67 -24.29
N ALA A 257 -56.71 -26.50 -24.92
CA ALA A 257 -57.82 -25.96 -25.70
C ALA A 257 -58.18 -26.87 -26.91
N LEU A 258 -57.17 -27.45 -27.57
CA LEU A 258 -57.36 -28.39 -28.68
C LEU A 258 -58.04 -29.69 -28.22
N LEU A 259 -57.64 -30.23 -27.07
CA LEU A 259 -58.27 -31.40 -26.46
C LEU A 259 -59.73 -31.13 -26.06
N GLU A 260 -60.02 -29.97 -25.48
CA GLU A 260 -61.40 -29.57 -25.19
C GLU A 260 -62.25 -29.47 -26.47
N HIS A 261 -61.70 -28.90 -27.54
CA HIS A 261 -62.38 -28.80 -28.83
C HIS A 261 -62.66 -30.17 -29.46
N GLN A 262 -61.67 -31.09 -29.44
CA GLN A 262 -61.85 -32.46 -29.93
C GLN A 262 -62.88 -33.24 -29.11
N ASN A 263 -62.87 -33.12 -27.78
CA ASN A 263 -63.87 -33.74 -26.92
C ASN A 263 -65.28 -33.18 -27.19
N PHE A 264 -65.39 -31.87 -27.47
CA PHE A 264 -66.65 -31.24 -27.83
C PHE A 264 -67.20 -31.76 -29.17
N GLN A 265 -66.35 -31.90 -30.18
CA GLN A 265 -66.72 -32.47 -31.48
C GLN A 265 -67.08 -33.96 -31.40
N ALA A 266 -66.33 -34.76 -30.64
CA ALA A 266 -66.64 -36.17 -30.41
C ALA A 266 -67.97 -36.36 -29.63
N HIS A 267 -68.38 -35.39 -28.81
CA HIS A 267 -69.68 -35.37 -28.16
C HIS A 267 -70.82 -34.85 -29.05
N SER A 268 -70.54 -34.04 -30.09
CA SER A 268 -71.56 -33.62 -31.06
C SER A 268 -71.83 -34.70 -32.11
N GLU A 269 -70.80 -35.42 -32.58
CA GLU A 269 -70.98 -36.55 -33.53
C GLU A 269 -71.76 -37.73 -32.91
N LYS A 270 -71.63 -37.96 -31.60
CA LYS A 270 -72.46 -38.95 -30.88
C LYS A 270 -73.95 -38.56 -30.75
N ARG A 271 -74.36 -37.34 -31.12
CA ARG A 271 -75.78 -36.91 -31.11
C ARG A 271 -76.50 -37.12 -32.44
N GLU A 272 -75.81 -37.48 -33.51
CA GLU A 272 -76.42 -37.78 -34.82
C GLU A 272 -76.48 -39.30 -35.06
N ILE A 273 -77.30 -40.01 -34.29
CA ILE A 273 -77.92 -41.26 -34.73
C ILE A 273 -79.43 -41.05 -34.61
N PRO A 274 -80.20 -41.06 -35.72
CA PRO A 274 -81.65 -40.92 -35.64
C PRO A 274 -82.23 -42.18 -34.99
N LYS A 275 -82.75 -42.04 -33.76
CA LYS A 275 -83.58 -43.08 -33.13
C LYS A 275 -84.92 -43.12 -33.84
N SER A 276 -85.12 -44.10 -34.70
CA SER A 276 -86.46 -44.68 -34.89
C SER A 276 -86.89 -45.37 -33.60
N MET A 277 -88.18 -45.25 -33.31
CA MET A 277 -88.93 -45.71 -32.12
C MET A 277 -88.49 -47.03 -31.49
N GLY A 278 -88.58 -47.10 -30.15
CA GLY A 278 -88.58 -48.37 -29.42
C GLY A 278 -88.47 -48.22 -27.88
N PHE A 279 -89.62 -48.12 -27.22
CA PHE A 279 -90.02 -48.55 -25.87
C PHE A 279 -89.05 -48.69 -24.67
N CYS A 280 -89.56 -48.19 -23.54
CA CYS A 280 -89.52 -48.68 -22.14
C CYS A 280 -88.22 -48.74 -21.29
N SER A 281 -88.26 -47.93 -20.23
CA SER A 281 -88.19 -48.31 -18.80
C SER A 281 -86.95 -47.93 -17.95
N ALA A 282 -87.29 -47.42 -16.75
CA ALA A 282 -86.60 -47.45 -15.45
C ALA A 282 -85.45 -46.45 -15.11
N TRP A 283 -85.64 -45.82 -13.95
CA TRP A 283 -84.80 -44.94 -13.10
C TRP A 283 -83.58 -45.66 -12.44
N PRO A 284 -82.79 -45.05 -11.51
CA PRO A 284 -82.01 -43.78 -11.50
C PRO A 284 -80.57 -44.03 -10.94
N VAL A 285 -79.96 -43.03 -10.25
CA VAL A 285 -78.68 -43.02 -9.48
C VAL A 285 -77.47 -42.63 -10.34
N GLY A 286 -76.69 -41.57 -10.09
CA GLY A 286 -76.29 -40.88 -8.87
C GLY A 286 -74.79 -41.13 -8.65
N LEU A 287 -73.94 -40.09 -8.69
CA LEU A 287 -72.76 -39.90 -7.83
C LEU A 287 -71.89 -38.72 -8.28
N ASN A 288 -71.78 -37.76 -7.36
CA ASN A 288 -70.73 -36.74 -7.26
C ASN A 288 -69.34 -37.38 -7.21
N HIS A 289 -68.34 -36.76 -7.85
CA HIS A 289 -67.01 -36.58 -7.26
C HIS A 289 -66.23 -35.45 -7.95
N LYS A 290 -65.82 -34.45 -7.15
CA LYS A 290 -64.69 -33.52 -7.34
C LYS A 290 -63.69 -33.82 -6.18
N PRO A 291 -62.49 -33.22 -6.15
CA PRO A 291 -61.30 -33.47 -6.96
C PRO A 291 -60.12 -33.96 -6.07
N LEU A 292 -58.98 -34.35 -6.64
CA LEU A 292 -57.75 -34.58 -5.87
C LEU A 292 -56.59 -33.76 -6.46
N PHE A 293 -56.41 -32.57 -5.90
CA PHE A 293 -55.13 -31.86 -5.91
C PHE A 293 -54.16 -32.58 -4.96
N ARG A 294 -52.95 -32.90 -5.43
CA ARG A 294 -51.78 -33.08 -4.56
C ARG A 294 -50.63 -32.25 -5.11
N ALA A 295 -50.31 -31.19 -4.37
CA ALA A 295 -49.04 -30.51 -4.42
C ALA A 295 -47.97 -31.42 -3.79
N ASN A 296 -46.75 -31.39 -4.34
CA ASN A 296 -45.57 -32.00 -3.73
C ASN A 296 -44.51 -30.90 -3.51
N PRO A 297 -43.99 -30.71 -2.29
CA PRO A 297 -43.06 -29.62 -1.99
C PRO A 297 -41.58 -30.10 -1.89
N LYS A 298 -40.70 -29.12 -2.15
CA LYS A 298 -39.32 -28.96 -1.62
C LYS A 298 -38.20 -29.87 -2.16
N PHE A 299 -37.20 -29.22 -2.75
CA PHE A 299 -35.79 -29.59 -2.63
C PHE A 299 -35.08 -28.51 -1.78
N GLN A 300 -34.28 -29.00 -0.83
CA GLN A 300 -33.22 -28.28 -0.12
C GLN A 300 -31.98 -28.15 -1.02
#